data_AF-A0A3P6FBB1-F1
#
_entry.id   AF-A0A3P6FBB1-F1
#
_cell.length_a   1.000
_cell.length_b   1.000
_cell.length_c   1.000
_cell.angle_alpha   90.00
_cell.angle_beta   90.00
_cell.angle_gamma   90.00
#
_symmetry.space_group_name_H-M   'P 1'
#
loop_
_entity.id
_entity.type
_entity.pdbx_description
1 polymer ?
#
loop_
_entity_poly.entity_id
_entity_poly.type
_entity_poly.pdbx_seq_one_letter_code
_entity_poly.pdbx_strand_id
1 'polypeptide(L)' 'MGPLEERMILSGMHIVSDIFCCCYRDDVGWKYESEHEKDQKYKEGKFVLER' A
#
# COMPACT_ATOMS: atom_id res chain seq x y z
N MET A 1 1.80 -8.20 7.07
CA MET A 1 2.09 -7.24 5.99
C MET A 1 3.20 -7.84 5.15
N GLY A 2 3.09 -7.68 3.84
CA GLY A 2 4.04 -8.18 2.85
C GLY A 2 5.32 -7.35 2.77
N PRO A 3 6.24 -7.73 1.88
CA PRO A 3 7.40 -6.90 1.57
C PRO A 3 6.95 -5.52 1.02
N LEU A 4 7.86 -4.56 1.10
CA LEU A 4 7.65 -3.26 0.46
C LEU A 4 7.86 -3.42 -1.04
N GLU A 5 6.89 -2.98 -1.82
CA GLU A 5 6.93 -3.02 -3.28
C GLU A 5 6.62 -1.65 -3.86
N GLU A 6 7.32 -1.32 -4.95
CA GLU A 6 7.10 -0.09 -5.70
C GLU A 6 6.01 -0.36 -6.75
N ARG A 7 4.84 0.26 -6.57
CA ARG A 7 3.68 0.07 -7.46
C ARG A 7 3.33 1.38 -8.16
N MET A 8 3.15 1.30 -9.49
CA MET A 8 2.61 2.42 -10.26
C MET A 8 1.08 2.40 -10.14
N ILE A 9 0.52 3.49 -9.64
CA ILE A 9 -0.93 3.71 -9.52
C ILE A 9 -1.29 5.06 -10.16
N LEU A 10 -2.57 5.41 -10.17
CA LEU A 10 -3.08 6.63 -10.81
C LEU A 10 -2.35 7.92 -10.39
N SER A 11 -1.88 8.00 -9.14
CA SER A 11 -1.18 9.17 -8.60
C SER A 11 0.34 9.18 -8.82
N GLY A 12 0.92 8.13 -9.42
CA GLY A 12 2.37 8.01 -9.62
C GLY A 12 2.94 6.70 -9.12
N MET A 13 4.23 6.72 -8.73
CA MET A 13 4.96 5.56 -8.20
C MET A 13 5.03 5.65 -6.68
N HIS A 14 4.52 4.62 -6.00
CA HIS A 14 4.37 4.61 -4.54
C HIS A 14 4.98 3.34 -3.95
N ILE A 15 5.53 3.45 -2.75
CA ILE A 15 5.97 2.28 -1.99
C ILE A 15 4.78 1.80 -1.17
N VAL A 16 4.31 0.60 -1.48
CA VAL A 16 3.16 -0.05 -0.84
C VAL A 16 3.58 -1.35 -0.16
N SER A 17 2.75 -1.84 0.76
CA SER A 17 2.91 -3.16 1.38
C SER A 17 1.58 -3.88 1.35
N ASP A 18 1.54 -5.08 0.78
CA ASP A 18 0.32 -5.89 0.75
C ASP A 18 -0.10 -6.35 2.15
N ILE A 19 -1.40 -6.43 2.35
CA ILE A 19 -2.05 -6.76 3.60
C ILE A 19 -2.68 -8.12 3.42
N PHE A 20 -2.22 -9.07 4.22
CA PHE A 20 -2.76 -10.42 4.23
C PHE A 20 -3.69 -10.60 5.41
N CYS A 21 -4.81 -11.26 5.18
CA CYS A 21 -5.72 -11.64 6.25
C CYS A 21 -5.03 -12.65 7.18
N CYS A 22 -5.04 -12.40 8.49
CA CYS A 22 -4.49 -13.35 9.46
C CYS A 22 -5.25 -14.69 9.48
N CYS A 23 -6.52 -14.70 9.09
CA CYS A 23 -7.37 -15.88 9.12
C CYS A 23 -7.16 -16.79 7.89
N TYR A 24 -7.02 -16.20 6.71
CA TYR A 24 -7.02 -16.95 5.45
C TYR A 24 -5.71 -16.84 4.66
N ARG A 25 -4.80 -15.93 5.05
CA ARG A 25 -3.59 -15.56 4.31
C ARG A 25 -3.82 -15.09 2.87
N ASP A 26 -5.06 -14.87 2.49
CA ASP A 26 -5.39 -14.17 1.26
C ASP A 26 -5.00 -12.70 1.34
N ASP A 27 -4.64 -12.15 0.17
CA ASP A 27 -4.48 -10.73 -0.02
C ASP A 27 -5.84 -10.03 0.16
N VAL A 28 -5.87 -9.01 1.01
CA VAL A 28 -7.09 -8.21 1.28
C VAL A 28 -6.91 -6.74 0.89
N GLY A 29 -5.82 -6.42 0.19
CA GLY A 29 -5.46 -5.06 -0.21
C GLY A 29 -4.06 -4.67 0.26
N TRP A 30 -3.79 -3.38 0.32
CA TRP A 30 -2.44 -2.85 0.50
C TRP A 30 -2.41 -1.52 1.24
N LYS A 31 -1.27 -1.19 1.82
CA LYS A 31 -1.03 0.04 2.59
C LYS A 31 0.02 0.89 1.89
N TYR A 32 -0.17 2.20 1.88
CA TYR A 32 0.86 3.17 1.50
C TYR A 32 1.90 3.28 2.62
N GLU A 33 3.15 2.91 2.34
CA GLU A 33 4.21 2.96 3.35
C GLU A 33 5.12 4.16 3.19
N SER A 34 5.39 4.59 1.95
CA SER A 34 6.14 5.81 1.70
C SER A 34 5.83 6.37 0.30
N GLU A 35 5.80 7.69 0.23
CA GLU A 35 5.56 8.44 -1.00
C GLU A 35 6.87 9.11 -1.43
N HIS A 36 7.26 8.92 -2.69
CA HIS A 36 8.43 9.61 -3.25
C HIS A 36 8.24 11.13 -3.27
N GLU A 37 6.98 11.59 -3.34
CA GLU A 37 6.64 13.00 -3.43
C GLU A 37 6.17 13.56 -2.08
N LYS A 38 6.86 14.60 -1.58
CA LYS A 38 6.56 15.22 -0.28
C LYS A 38 5.12 15.74 -0.17
N ASP A 39 4.53 16.12 -1.31
CA ASP A 39 3.16 16.62 -1.40
C ASP A 39 2.10 15.54 -1.12
N GLN A 40 2.48 14.26 -1.27
CA GLN A 40 1.59 13.12 -1.09
C GLN A 40 1.78 12.39 0.24
N LYS A 41 2.62 12.91 1.15
CA LYS A 41 2.84 12.35 2.50
C LYS A 41 1.56 12.13 3.30
N TYR A 42 0.48 12.84 3.00
CA TYR A 42 -0.82 12.63 3.66
C TYR A 42 -1.44 11.25 3.39
N LYS A 43 -0.95 10.51 2.38
CA LYS A 43 -1.36 9.13 2.08
C LYS A 43 -0.54 8.10 2.84
N GLU A 44 0.62 8.47 3.36
CA GLU A 44 1.46 7.59 4.18
C GLU A 44 0.65 7.07 5.37
N GLY A 45 0.60 5.75 5.52
CA GLY A 45 -0.21 5.12 6.56
C GLY A 45 -1.66 4.81 6.17
N LYS A 46 -2.15 5.21 4.99
CA LYS A 46 -3.50 4.87 4.54
C LYS A 46 -3.56 3.46 3.95
N PHE A 47 -4.73 2.85 4.08
CA PHE A 47 -5.01 1.48 3.64
C PHE A 47 -6.04 1.49 2.52
N VAL A 48 -5.80 0.68 1.51
CA VAL A 48 -6.75 0.37 0.44
C VAL A 48 -7.10 -1.10 0.58
N LEU A 49 -8.37 -1.40 0.79
CA LEU A 49 -8.87 -2.77 0.87
C LEU A 49 -9.54 -3.11 -0.45
N GLU A 50 -9.10 -4.20 -1.07
CA GLU A 50 -9.68 -4.74 -2.30
C GLU A 50 -10.57 -5.95 -1.90
N ARG A 51 -11.69 -6.14 -2.60
CA ARG A 51 -12.72 -7.15 -2.26
C ARG A 51 -12.90 -8.16 -3.37
#